data_AF-A0A941YIK3-F1
#
_entry.id   AF-A0A941YIK3-F1
#
_cell.length_a   1.000
_cell.length_b   1.000
_cell.length_c   1.000
_cell.angle_alpha   90.00
_cell.angle_beta   90.00
_cell.angle_gamma   90.00
#
_symmetry.space_group_name_H-M   'P 1'
#
loop_
_entity.id
_entity.type
_entity.pdbx_description
1 polymer ?
#
loop_
_entity_poly.entity_id
_entity_poly.type
_entity_poly.pdbx_seq_one_letter_code
_entity_poly.pdbx_strand_id
1 'polypeptide(L)'
;MTIESSRVASATTLSFSGQADLKVSDDASSGVFVRIKSVSARVGNVPAFLELLKSDPEQADARLTDLVAAVSSDISAAMSHGAAGILYWIEGACPRDFTPMQYGGLFLELDRDLLTSAREKGDTVVFIADEDEPYIDVVSDLPADLFGWDAACGVSPTDIRPLRSGRMLADHPDADVRFVGPVPARRTP
;
A
#
# COMPACT_ATOMS: atom_id res chain seq x y z
N MET A 1 34.26 -34.19 -10.90
CA MET A 1 34.10 -32.99 -11.72
C MET A 1 32.72 -32.42 -11.38
N THR A 2 32.75 -31.29 -10.68
CA THR A 2 31.65 -30.36 -10.33
C THR A 2 30.71 -30.17 -11.54
N ILE A 3 29.39 -30.00 -11.40
CA ILE A 3 28.72 -28.78 -10.89
C ILE A 3 27.32 -29.15 -10.38
N GLU A 4 27.09 -28.98 -9.07
CA GLU A 4 25.75 -28.75 -8.53
C GLU A 4 25.37 -27.31 -8.88
N SER A 5 24.47 -27.16 -9.85
CA SER A 5 23.92 -25.89 -10.28
C SER A 5 22.91 -25.39 -9.24
N SER A 6 23.40 -24.70 -8.22
CA SER A 6 22.63 -23.74 -7.44
C SER A 6 21.95 -22.75 -8.39
N ARG A 7 20.65 -22.93 -8.65
CA ARG A 7 19.81 -21.83 -9.13
C ARG A 7 19.46 -20.99 -7.92
N VAL A 8 20.29 -19.98 -7.67
CA VAL A 8 19.89 -18.81 -6.88
C VAL A 8 18.64 -18.26 -7.54
N ALA A 9 17.51 -18.25 -6.83
CA ALA A 9 16.32 -17.55 -7.29
C ALA A 9 16.71 -16.07 -7.48
N SER A 10 16.65 -15.55 -8.71
CA SER A 10 16.94 -14.13 -8.99
C SER A 10 16.07 -13.28 -8.06
N ALA A 11 16.73 -12.40 -7.31
CA ALA A 11 16.07 -11.55 -6.32
C ALA A 11 15.38 -10.40 -7.04
N THR A 12 14.06 -10.48 -7.20
CA THR A 12 13.26 -9.31 -7.60
C THR A 12 13.56 -8.18 -6.62
N THR A 13 14.06 -7.05 -7.12
CA THR A 13 14.42 -5.89 -6.29
C THR A 13 13.47 -4.74 -6.57
N LEU A 14 12.94 -4.13 -5.52
CA LEU A 14 12.12 -2.94 -5.58
C LEU A 14 12.88 -1.72 -5.07
N SER A 15 12.89 -0.63 -5.83
CA SER A 15 13.50 0.65 -5.43
C SER A 15 12.60 1.83 -5.79
N PHE A 16 12.57 2.85 -4.95
CA PHE A 16 11.92 4.11 -5.30
C PHE A 16 12.82 4.93 -6.21
N SER A 17 12.31 5.37 -7.36
CA SER A 17 12.98 6.42 -8.14
C SER A 17 12.32 7.76 -7.85
N GLY A 18 13.01 8.61 -7.08
CA GLY A 18 12.51 9.95 -6.74
C GLY A 18 11.33 9.91 -5.76
N GLN A 19 10.38 10.83 -5.93
CA GLN A 19 9.30 11.04 -4.96
C GLN A 19 8.00 10.28 -5.23
N ALA A 20 7.85 9.57 -6.37
CA ALA A 20 6.53 9.09 -6.82
C ALA A 20 6.44 7.65 -7.36
N ASP A 21 7.54 7.06 -7.84
CA ASP A 21 7.44 5.80 -8.60
C ASP A 21 8.24 4.67 -7.96
N LEU A 22 7.63 3.50 -7.89
CA LEU A 22 8.29 2.25 -7.51
C LEU A 22 8.77 1.56 -8.80
N LYS A 23 10.07 1.31 -8.89
CA LYS A 23 10.66 0.53 -9.99
C LYS A 23 10.86 -0.90 -9.54
N VAL A 24 10.34 -1.82 -10.34
CA VAL A 24 10.60 -3.25 -10.22
C VAL A 24 11.63 -3.63 -11.27
N SER A 25 12.74 -4.20 -10.82
CA SER A 25 13.72 -4.81 -11.70
C SER A 25 13.84 -6.30 -11.37
N ASP A 26 13.57 -7.13 -12.37
CA ASP A 26 14.03 -8.51 -12.43
C ASP A 26 14.97 -8.66 -13.65
N ASP A 27 15.77 -9.74 -13.70
CA ASP A 27 16.78 -10.01 -14.74
C ASP A 27 16.20 -10.04 -16.18
N ALA A 28 14.86 -10.02 -16.35
CA ALA A 28 14.17 -10.13 -17.63
C ALA A 28 13.09 -9.05 -17.92
N SER A 29 12.67 -8.22 -16.96
CA SER A 29 11.69 -7.15 -17.22
C SER A 29 11.76 -6.01 -16.20
N SER A 30 11.56 -4.78 -16.69
CA SER A 30 11.37 -3.59 -15.85
C SER A 30 9.92 -3.12 -15.95
N GLY A 31 9.22 -3.08 -14.82
CA GLY A 31 7.87 -2.52 -14.71
C GLY A 31 7.89 -1.23 -13.91
N VAL A 32 7.09 -0.24 -14.33
CA VAL A 32 6.86 1.00 -13.56
C VAL A 32 5.56 0.86 -12.79
N PHE A 33 5.62 1.02 -11.48
CA PHE A 33 4.46 1.09 -10.60
C PHE A 33 4.26 2.53 -10.16
N VAL A 34 3.07 3.04 -10.42
CA VAL A 34 2.70 4.41 -10.05
C VAL A 34 2.18 4.39 -8.62
N ARG A 35 2.72 5.26 -7.75
CA ARG A 35 2.23 5.36 -6.38
C ARG A 35 0.90 6.11 -6.33
N ILE A 36 -0.09 5.47 -5.72
CA ILE A 36 -1.42 6.02 -5.48
C ILE A 36 -1.65 6.11 -3.99
N LYS A 37 -1.87 7.31 -3.46
CA LYS A 37 -2.27 7.50 -2.06
C LYS A 37 -3.68 6.96 -1.83
N SER A 38 -3.87 6.22 -0.73
CA SER A 38 -5.16 5.70 -0.29
C SER A 38 -6.18 6.81 0.01
N VAL A 39 -7.45 6.44 0.17
CA VAL A 39 -8.51 7.37 0.58
C VAL A 39 -8.18 8.02 1.92
N SER A 40 -7.76 7.22 2.91
CA SER A 40 -7.36 7.70 4.24
C SER A 40 -6.21 8.70 4.18
N ALA A 41 -5.20 8.45 3.34
CA ALA A 41 -4.05 9.34 3.14
C ALA A 41 -4.44 10.69 2.50
N ARG A 42 -5.60 10.78 1.84
CA ARG A 42 -6.10 12.01 1.20
C ARG A 42 -7.08 12.81 2.06
N VAL A 43 -7.50 12.27 3.21
CA VAL A 43 -8.35 13.00 4.16
C VAL A 43 -7.67 14.29 4.64
N GLY A 44 -6.34 14.30 4.76
CA GLY A 44 -5.59 15.48 5.19
C GLY A 44 -5.75 15.73 6.68
N ASN A 45 -6.45 16.81 7.07
CA ASN A 45 -6.67 17.14 8.47
C ASN A 45 -7.68 16.17 9.12
N VAL A 46 -7.15 15.12 9.75
CA VAL A 46 -7.93 14.04 10.36
C VAL A 46 -8.85 14.55 11.48
N PRO A 47 -8.40 15.37 12.45
CA PRO A 47 -9.30 15.92 13.47
C PRO A 47 -10.49 16.69 12.88
N ALA A 48 -10.27 17.52 11.86
CA ALA A 48 -11.34 18.26 11.21
C ALA A 48 -12.31 17.34 10.46
N PHE A 49 -11.82 16.26 9.84
CA PHE A 49 -12.67 15.28 9.19
C PHE A 49 -13.50 14.46 10.19
N LEU A 50 -12.91 14.07 11.32
CA LEU A 50 -13.63 13.38 12.39
C LEU A 50 -14.69 14.27 13.05
N GLU A 51 -14.46 15.58 13.12
CA GLU A 51 -15.48 16.52 13.57
C GLU A 51 -16.60 16.65 12.54
N LEU A 52 -16.25 16.76 11.24
CA LEU A 52 -17.23 16.80 10.17
C LEU A 52 -18.16 15.58 10.17
N LEU A 53 -17.61 14.37 10.37
CA LEU A 53 -18.40 13.14 10.52
C LEU A 53 -19.44 13.20 11.64
N LYS A 54 -19.18 13.99 12.70
CA LYS A 54 -20.10 14.16 13.83
C LYS A 54 -21.11 15.28 13.58
N SER A 55 -20.66 16.39 13.02
CA SER A 55 -21.47 17.60 12.87
C SER A 55 -22.35 17.59 11.62
N ASP A 56 -21.86 17.03 10.52
CA ASP A 56 -22.54 16.97 9.22
C ASP A 56 -22.14 15.68 8.45
N PRO A 57 -22.77 14.54 8.78
CA PRO A 57 -22.44 13.24 8.17
C PRO A 57 -22.67 13.22 6.66
N GLU A 58 -23.69 13.91 6.15
CA GLU A 58 -23.98 13.95 4.71
C GLU A 58 -22.86 14.66 3.95
N GLN A 59 -22.33 15.76 4.50
CA GLN A 59 -21.18 16.43 3.93
C GLN A 59 -19.90 15.59 4.03
N ALA A 60 -19.73 14.82 5.12
CA ALA A 60 -18.61 13.90 5.26
C ALA A 60 -18.66 12.77 4.21
N ASP A 61 -19.84 12.19 3.97
CA ASP A 61 -20.06 11.14 2.99
C ASP A 61 -19.85 11.65 1.55
N ALA A 62 -20.33 12.86 1.24
CA ALA A 62 -20.07 13.51 -0.04
C ALA A 62 -18.55 13.69 -0.26
N ARG A 63 -17.84 14.14 0.77
CA ARG A 63 -16.38 14.28 0.72
C ARG A 63 -15.67 12.94 0.54
N LEU A 64 -16.09 11.88 1.21
CA LEU A 64 -15.54 10.53 1.01
C LEU A 64 -15.76 10.05 -0.41
N THR A 65 -16.96 10.27 -0.96
CA THR A 65 -17.29 9.94 -2.35
C THR A 65 -16.35 10.63 -3.33
N ASP A 66 -16.09 11.93 -3.15
CA ASP A 66 -15.15 12.69 -3.99
C ASP A 66 -13.72 12.15 -3.89
N LEU A 67 -13.26 11.78 -2.69
CA LEU A 67 -11.94 11.19 -2.47
C LEU A 67 -11.80 9.84 -3.19
N VAL A 68 -12.81 8.97 -3.09
CA VAL A 68 -12.84 7.67 -3.78
C VAL A 68 -12.82 7.86 -5.29
N ALA A 69 -13.62 8.80 -5.82
CA ALA A 69 -13.63 9.13 -7.24
C ALA A 69 -12.26 9.62 -7.73
N ALA A 70 -11.58 10.45 -6.94
CA ALA A 70 -10.23 10.93 -7.25
C ALA A 70 -9.21 9.78 -7.25
N VAL A 71 -9.24 8.88 -6.26
CA VAL A 71 -8.35 7.71 -6.22
C VAL A 71 -8.59 6.80 -7.42
N SER A 72 -9.84 6.49 -7.72
CA SER A 72 -10.22 5.65 -8.86
C SER A 72 -9.79 6.26 -10.21
N SER A 73 -9.90 7.59 -10.33
CA SER A 73 -9.41 8.33 -11.49
C SER A 73 -7.90 8.21 -11.65
N ASP A 74 -7.13 8.38 -10.57
CA ASP A 74 -5.67 8.26 -10.61
C ASP A 74 -5.21 6.84 -10.95
N ILE A 75 -5.86 5.82 -10.39
CA ILE A 75 -5.60 4.41 -10.74
C ILE A 75 -5.84 4.20 -12.23
N SER A 76 -6.98 4.66 -12.75
CA SER A 76 -7.34 4.49 -14.15
C SER A 76 -6.38 5.25 -15.09
N ALA A 77 -5.94 6.44 -14.70
CA ALA A 77 -4.95 7.22 -15.43
C ALA A 77 -3.58 6.51 -15.46
N ALA A 78 -3.11 5.99 -14.33
CA ALA A 78 -1.87 5.23 -14.25
C ALA A 78 -1.87 4.04 -15.21
N MET A 79 -2.92 3.22 -15.17
CA MET A 79 -3.05 2.07 -16.06
C MET A 79 -3.15 2.48 -17.54
N SER A 80 -3.90 3.54 -17.85
CA SER A 80 -4.06 4.04 -19.23
C SER A 80 -2.75 4.61 -19.82
N HIS A 81 -1.83 5.06 -18.97
CA HIS A 81 -0.50 5.52 -19.37
C HIS A 81 0.55 4.39 -19.43
N GLY A 82 0.13 3.12 -19.30
CA GLY A 82 0.99 1.96 -19.47
C GLY A 82 1.80 1.58 -18.23
N ALA A 83 1.36 2.00 -17.04
CA ALA A 83 1.90 1.45 -15.80
C ALA A 83 1.72 -0.08 -15.78
N ALA A 84 2.71 -0.81 -15.25
CA ALA A 84 2.60 -2.25 -15.06
C ALA A 84 1.64 -2.59 -13.91
N GLY A 85 1.46 -1.64 -13.00
CA GLY A 85 0.66 -1.79 -11.80
C GLY A 85 0.64 -0.51 -10.97
N ILE A 86 0.02 -0.60 -9.79
CA ILE A 86 0.01 0.49 -8.81
C ILE A 86 0.70 0.08 -7.52
N LEU A 87 1.34 1.05 -6.89
CA LEU A 87 1.71 1.00 -5.47
C LEU A 87 0.65 1.77 -4.68
N TYR A 88 -0.29 1.04 -4.08
CA TYR A 88 -1.32 1.58 -3.22
C TYR A 88 -0.75 1.87 -1.82
N TRP A 89 -0.58 3.14 -1.54
CA TRP A 89 0.14 3.67 -0.38
C TRP A 89 -0.85 4.06 0.71
N ILE A 90 -0.94 3.23 1.75
CA ILE A 90 -1.86 3.43 2.87
C ILE A 90 -1.16 4.22 3.97
N GLU A 91 -1.74 5.36 4.32
CA GLU A 91 -1.41 6.12 5.52
C GLU A 91 -2.66 6.26 6.40
N GLY A 92 -2.48 6.30 7.71
CA GLY A 92 -3.56 6.44 8.69
C GLY A 92 -4.20 5.12 9.12
N ALA A 93 -3.64 3.97 8.74
CA ALA A 93 -4.05 2.68 9.30
C ALA A 93 -3.35 2.45 10.66
N CYS A 94 -3.40 3.44 11.54
CA CYS A 94 -2.72 3.43 12.84
C CYS A 94 -3.43 4.31 13.90
N PRO A 95 -3.20 4.07 15.21
CA PRO A 95 -3.88 4.78 16.30
C PRO A 95 -3.71 6.29 16.32
N ARG A 96 -2.63 6.79 15.71
CA ARG A 96 -2.33 8.21 15.62
C ARG A 96 -3.37 8.98 14.80
N ASP A 97 -3.95 8.34 13.78
CA ASP A 97 -4.88 9.00 12.85
C ASP A 97 -6.32 8.52 13.09
N PHE A 98 -6.55 7.21 13.10
CA PHE A 98 -7.87 6.63 13.23
C PHE A 98 -7.82 5.47 14.21
N THR A 99 -8.85 5.29 15.03
CA THR A 99 -9.01 4.02 15.77
C THR A 99 -9.25 2.86 14.79
N PRO A 100 -9.01 1.59 15.17
CA PRO A 100 -9.25 0.46 14.27
C PRO A 100 -10.69 0.41 13.77
N MET A 101 -11.65 0.76 14.64
CA MET A 101 -13.08 0.81 14.30
C MET A 101 -13.40 1.96 13.33
N GLN A 102 -12.74 3.11 13.46
CA GLN A 102 -12.90 4.22 12.51
C GLN A 102 -12.29 3.86 11.16
N TYR A 103 -11.08 3.30 11.12
CA TYR A 103 -10.47 2.89 9.86
C TYR A 103 -11.29 1.81 9.16
N GLY A 104 -11.64 0.75 9.91
CA GLY A 104 -12.46 -0.36 9.42
C GLY A 104 -13.83 0.08 8.90
N GLY A 105 -14.49 0.99 9.62
CA GLY A 105 -15.82 1.47 9.25
C GLY A 105 -15.84 2.47 8.11
N LEU A 106 -14.77 3.24 7.89
CA LEU A 106 -14.74 4.32 6.91
C LEU A 106 -13.99 3.97 5.62
N PHE A 107 -12.89 3.21 5.70
CA PHE A 107 -11.95 3.09 4.59
C PHE A 107 -11.73 1.66 4.10
N LEU A 108 -11.83 0.66 4.98
CA LEU A 108 -11.41 -0.71 4.64
C LEU A 108 -12.13 -1.29 3.42
N GLU A 109 -13.46 -1.17 3.35
CA GLU A 109 -14.22 -1.66 2.19
C GLU A 109 -13.98 -0.80 0.94
N LEU A 110 -13.79 0.51 1.09
CA LEU A 110 -13.45 1.40 -0.03
C LEU A 110 -12.09 1.02 -0.65
N ASP A 111 -11.09 0.78 0.19
CA ASP A 111 -9.77 0.32 -0.23
C ASP A 111 -9.87 -1.04 -0.93
N ARG A 112 -10.66 -1.97 -0.38
CA ARG A 112 -10.89 -3.30 -0.96
C ARG A 112 -11.51 -3.19 -2.36
N ASP A 113 -12.52 -2.34 -2.55
CA ASP A 113 -13.19 -2.17 -3.84
C ASP A 113 -12.27 -1.55 -4.90
N LEU A 114 -11.52 -0.51 -4.51
CA LEU A 114 -10.54 0.15 -5.38
C LEU A 114 -9.43 -0.82 -5.81
N LEU A 115 -8.90 -1.59 -4.87
CA LEU A 115 -7.85 -2.56 -5.13
C LEU A 115 -8.33 -3.75 -5.97
N THR A 116 -9.54 -4.25 -5.72
CA THR A 116 -10.15 -5.31 -6.54
C THR A 116 -10.24 -4.85 -8.00
N SER A 117 -10.74 -3.64 -8.23
CA SER A 117 -10.85 -3.05 -9.56
C SER A 117 -9.49 -2.79 -10.23
N ALA A 118 -8.48 -2.43 -9.43
CA ALA A 118 -7.12 -2.21 -9.93
C ALA A 118 -6.44 -3.51 -10.37
N ARG A 119 -6.63 -4.61 -9.63
CA ARG A 119 -6.06 -5.93 -9.93
C ARG A 119 -6.53 -6.53 -11.25
N GLU A 120 -7.74 -6.18 -11.69
CA GLU A 120 -8.24 -6.60 -13.00
C GLU A 120 -7.46 -5.95 -14.16
N LYS A 121 -6.74 -4.85 -13.91
CA LYS A 121 -6.05 -4.04 -14.92
C LYS A 121 -4.53 -4.20 -14.92
N GLY A 122 -3.94 -4.62 -13.79
CA GLY A 122 -2.49 -4.76 -13.63
C GLY A 122 -2.12 -5.18 -12.21
N ASP A 123 -0.83 -5.30 -11.94
CA ASP A 123 -0.35 -5.74 -10.63
C ASP A 123 -0.68 -4.71 -9.54
N THR A 124 -1.01 -5.15 -8.33
CA THR A 124 -1.20 -4.27 -7.19
C THR A 124 -0.24 -4.59 -6.05
N VAL A 125 0.46 -3.55 -5.59
CA VAL A 125 1.28 -3.57 -4.39
C VAL A 125 0.58 -2.73 -3.33
N VAL A 126 0.24 -3.32 -2.19
CA VAL A 126 -0.21 -2.56 -1.02
C VAL A 126 0.98 -2.31 -0.13
N PHE A 127 1.17 -1.06 0.30
CA PHE A 127 2.23 -0.69 1.23
C PHE A 127 1.68 0.16 2.38
N ILE A 128 1.91 -0.30 3.60
CA ILE A 128 1.50 0.40 4.82
C ILE A 128 2.63 1.33 5.27
N ALA A 129 2.39 2.63 5.16
CA ALA A 129 3.36 3.68 5.39
C ALA A 129 3.18 4.35 6.76
N ASP A 130 2.86 3.55 7.78
CA ASP A 130 2.73 3.97 9.15
C ASP A 130 3.79 3.29 10.02
N GLU A 131 4.57 4.10 10.74
CA GLU A 131 5.67 3.64 11.60
C GLU A 131 5.19 3.22 13.00
N ASP A 132 4.05 3.74 13.48
CA ASP A 132 3.56 3.53 14.84
C ASP A 132 2.37 2.57 14.88
N GLU A 133 2.62 1.30 15.24
CA GLU A 133 1.58 0.28 15.46
C GLU A 133 0.50 0.20 14.36
N PRO A 134 0.88 -0.02 13.09
CA PRO A 134 -0.08 -0.17 12.01
C PRO A 134 -1.03 -1.36 12.25
N TYR A 135 -2.27 -1.22 11.80
CA TYR A 135 -3.32 -2.25 11.84
C TYR A 135 -3.08 -3.33 10.80
N ILE A 136 -1.90 -3.95 10.81
CA ILE A 136 -1.46 -4.91 9.79
C ILE A 136 -2.43 -6.08 9.69
N ASP A 137 -2.93 -6.58 10.82
CA ASP A 137 -3.95 -7.63 10.85
C ASP A 137 -5.22 -7.23 10.07
N VAL A 138 -5.67 -5.98 10.21
CA VAL A 138 -6.85 -5.45 9.51
C VAL A 138 -6.61 -5.27 8.01
N VAL A 139 -5.44 -4.75 7.61
CA VAL A 139 -5.16 -4.38 6.21
C VAL A 139 -4.44 -5.47 5.42
N SER A 140 -3.94 -6.53 6.08
CA SER A 140 -3.22 -7.63 5.43
C SER A 140 -4.07 -8.43 4.45
N ASP A 141 -5.39 -8.43 4.63
CA ASP A 141 -6.37 -9.10 3.77
C ASP A 141 -6.83 -8.24 2.57
N LEU A 142 -6.25 -7.04 2.39
CA LEU A 142 -6.54 -6.23 1.22
C LEU A 142 -6.05 -6.91 -0.07
N PRO A 143 -6.80 -6.80 -1.19
CA PRO A 143 -6.42 -7.41 -2.46
C PRO A 143 -5.09 -6.86 -2.98
N ALA A 144 -4.04 -7.68 -2.91
CA ALA A 144 -2.72 -7.30 -3.39
C ALA A 144 -1.91 -8.51 -3.86
N ASP A 145 -1.12 -8.32 -4.92
CA ASP A 145 -0.14 -9.30 -5.39
C ASP A 145 1.12 -9.28 -4.52
N LEU A 146 1.49 -8.09 -4.04
CA LEU A 146 2.52 -7.89 -3.02
C LEU A 146 2.00 -7.03 -1.88
N PHE A 147 2.37 -7.38 -0.66
CA PHE A 147 2.02 -6.60 0.53
C PHE A 147 3.26 -6.26 1.34
N GLY A 148 3.41 -4.98 1.65
CA GLY A 148 4.54 -4.50 2.42
C GLY A 148 4.17 -3.46 3.46
N TRP A 149 5.13 -3.17 4.32
CA TRP A 149 5.00 -2.19 5.38
C TRP A 149 6.37 -1.59 5.69
N ASP A 150 6.37 -0.46 6.37
CA ASP A 150 7.60 0.14 6.86
C ASP A 150 8.24 -0.73 7.96
N ALA A 151 9.52 -1.07 7.81
CA ALA A 151 10.27 -1.85 8.79
C ALA A 151 10.38 -1.13 10.16
N ALA A 152 10.24 0.20 10.18
CA ALA A 152 10.24 1.00 11.40
C ALA A 152 9.13 0.59 12.39
N CYS A 153 8.03 -0.01 11.91
CA CYS A 153 6.96 -0.46 12.79
C CYS A 153 7.27 -1.73 13.60
N GLY A 154 8.43 -2.34 13.39
CA GLY A 154 8.91 -3.49 14.17
C GLY A 154 8.22 -4.82 13.88
N VAL A 155 7.32 -4.86 12.90
CA VAL A 155 6.61 -6.09 12.49
C VAL A 155 7.50 -6.93 11.57
N SER A 156 7.71 -8.21 11.91
CA SER A 156 8.48 -9.14 11.08
C SER A 156 7.59 -9.84 10.05
N PRO A 157 8.09 -10.17 8.84
CA PRO A 157 7.36 -11.00 7.89
C PRO A 157 6.90 -12.35 8.45
N THR A 158 7.64 -12.89 9.42
CA THR A 158 7.29 -14.14 10.09
C THR A 158 6.01 -14.02 10.91
N ASP A 159 5.72 -12.85 11.47
CA ASP A 159 4.49 -12.58 12.23
C ASP A 159 3.26 -12.44 11.31
N ILE A 160 3.48 -12.01 10.06
CA ILE A 160 2.43 -11.75 9.08
C ILE A 160 2.12 -12.96 8.19
N ARG A 161 3.07 -13.90 8.07
CA ARG A 161 2.93 -15.14 7.29
C ARG A 161 1.71 -16.00 7.66
N PRO A 162 1.32 -16.11 8.94
CA PRO A 162 0.09 -16.81 9.31
C PRO A 162 -1.18 -16.04 8.94
N LEU A 163 -1.12 -14.71 8.80
CA LEU A 163 -2.29 -13.84 8.60
C LEU A 163 -2.70 -13.73 7.15
N ARG A 164 -1.74 -13.83 6.21
CA ARG A 164 -2.05 -13.74 4.78
C ARG A 164 -1.23 -14.69 3.92
N SER A 165 -1.78 -14.99 2.76
CA SER A 165 -1.05 -15.63 1.66
C SER A 165 -0.50 -14.59 0.68
N GLY A 166 0.40 -15.02 -0.21
CA GLY A 166 1.02 -14.16 -1.21
C GLY A 166 2.39 -13.60 -0.81
N ARG A 167 2.96 -12.78 -1.71
CA ARG A 167 4.32 -12.26 -1.57
C ARG A 167 4.36 -11.07 -0.62
N MET A 168 5.38 -11.04 0.22
CA MET A 168 5.65 -9.95 1.14
C MET A 168 6.83 -9.10 0.67
N LEU A 169 6.66 -7.80 0.85
CA LEU A 169 7.65 -6.78 0.57
C LEU A 169 8.09 -6.16 1.91
N ALA A 170 9.32 -6.42 2.33
CA ALA A 170 9.89 -5.77 3.50
C ALA A 170 11.41 -5.67 3.37
N ASP A 171 12.01 -4.75 4.12
CA ASP A 171 13.47 -4.73 4.33
C ASP A 171 13.84 -5.77 5.41
N HIS A 172 13.62 -7.05 5.08
CA HIS A 172 13.85 -8.17 6.00
C HIS A 172 14.29 -9.42 5.22
N PRO A 173 15.20 -10.26 5.76
CA PRO A 173 15.68 -11.46 5.07
C PRO A 173 14.59 -12.48 4.75
N ASP A 174 13.53 -12.54 5.57
CA ASP A 174 12.40 -13.47 5.39
C ASP A 174 11.29 -12.93 4.46
N ALA A 175 11.49 -11.76 3.84
CA ALA A 175 10.57 -11.23 2.83
C ALA A 175 10.77 -11.92 1.48
N ASP A 176 9.69 -12.10 0.71
CA ASP A 176 9.75 -12.67 -0.64
C ASP A 176 10.37 -11.70 -1.65
N VAL A 177 10.24 -10.41 -1.36
CA VAL A 177 10.80 -9.31 -2.14
C VAL A 177 11.47 -8.35 -1.18
N ARG A 178 12.76 -8.11 -1.41
CA ARG A 178 13.49 -7.10 -0.63
C ARG A 178 13.27 -5.74 -1.24
N PHE A 179 12.92 -4.81 -0.36
CA PHE A 179 12.88 -3.41 -0.65
C PHE A 179 14.27 -2.80 -0.41
N VAL A 180 14.81 -2.06 -1.38
CA VAL A 180 16.14 -1.43 -1.29
C VAL A 180 16.01 0.08 -1.51
N GLY A 181 16.05 0.84 -0.41
CA GLY A 181 16.02 2.30 -0.43
C GLY A 181 15.32 2.88 0.81
N PRO A 182 15.35 4.21 1.02
CA PRO A 182 14.54 4.83 2.06
C PRO A 182 13.06 4.76 1.66
N VAL A 183 12.20 4.33 2.59
CA VAL A 183 10.75 4.55 2.50
C VAL A 183 10.55 6.08 2.52
N PRO A 184 9.86 6.68 1.53
CA PRO A 184 9.61 8.12 1.55
C PRO A 184 8.88 8.49 2.83
N ALA A 185 9.52 9.30 3.69
CA ALA A 185 8.93 9.76 4.94
C ALA A 185 7.55 10.38 4.69
N ARG A 186 6.62 10.11 5.61
CA ARG A 186 5.31 10.76 5.62
C ARG A 186 5.54 12.28 5.66
N ARG A 187 5.00 13.00 4.69
CA ARG A 187 4.98 14.46 4.75
C ARG A 187 3.93 14.84 5.80
N THR A 188 4.40 15.27 6.96
CA THR A 188 3.54 15.95 7.93
C THR A 188 2.98 17.21 7.24
N PRO A 189 1.65 17.40 7.20
CA PRO A 189 1.07 18.65 6.73
C PRO A 189 1.43 19.83 7.64
#